data_AF-A0A1C0ACN8-F1
#
_entry.id   AF-A0A1C0ACN8-F1
#
_cell.length_a   1.000
_cell.length_b   1.000
_cell.length_c   1.000
_cell.angle_alpha   90.00
_cell.angle_beta   90.00
_cell.angle_gamma   90.00
#
_symmetry.space_group_name_H-M   'P 1'
#
loop_
_entity.id
_entity.type
_entity.pdbx_description
1 polymer ?
#
loop_
_entity_poly.entity_id
_entity_poly.type
_entity_poly.pdbx_seq_one_letter_code
_entity_poly.pdbx_strand_id
1 'polypeptide(L)'
;MVSKIRRMMNSSEEGFTLIELMIVIAILGILAGIAIPKLSGAKTKAKEAKITTVGGTLRTAMEMYFAQEDKYPEVTNYTDLDIELTKVGMSDTVEDLKELITGTNPVATQATYSYTNNTTNDTYQYIFEITAKSTTKYYVGDKAVSTTSSTASNEEAGTIKLSGSGE
;
A
#
# COMPACT_ATOMS: atom_id res chain seq x y z
N MET A 1 67.65 -41.90 28.66
CA MET A 1 66.28 -42.13 28.17
C MET A 1 65.63 -40.82 27.68
N VAL A 2 66.33 -39.96 26.90
CA VAL A 2 65.89 -38.56 26.65
C VAL A 2 65.95 -38.13 25.16
N SER A 3 66.24 -39.01 24.21
CA SER A 3 66.58 -38.56 22.84
C SER A 3 65.46 -38.55 21.78
N LYS A 4 64.16 -38.61 22.14
CA LYS A 4 63.11 -38.83 21.10
C LYS A 4 61.85 -37.97 21.16
N ILE A 5 61.88 -36.79 21.81
CA ILE A 5 60.70 -35.88 21.88
C ILE A 5 61.05 -34.51 21.30
N ARG A 6 61.59 -34.44 20.08
CA ARG A 6 61.82 -33.14 19.41
C ARG A 6 61.54 -33.16 17.91
N ARG A 7 60.44 -33.78 17.52
CA ARG A 7 59.94 -33.66 16.14
C ARG A 7 58.46 -33.99 16.13
N MET A 8 57.61 -32.95 16.15
CA MET A 8 56.23 -32.92 15.63
C MET A 8 55.52 -31.63 16.09
N MET A 9 56.07 -30.48 15.73
CA MET A 9 55.33 -29.20 15.69
C MET A 9 55.92 -28.37 14.54
N ASN A 10 55.86 -28.92 13.34
CA ASN A 10 55.91 -28.11 12.12
C ASN A 10 54.50 -28.18 11.52
N SER A 11 53.55 -27.54 12.20
CA SER A 11 52.33 -27.10 11.53
C SER A 11 52.79 -25.98 10.62
N SER A 12 52.86 -26.24 9.31
CA SER A 12 53.04 -25.21 8.31
C SER A 12 51.87 -24.23 8.44
N GLU A 13 52.06 -23.14 9.17
CA GLU A 13 51.15 -22.01 9.14
C GLU A 13 51.33 -21.32 7.79
N GLU A 14 50.60 -21.82 6.79
CA GLU A 14 50.46 -21.16 5.49
C GLU A 14 49.64 -19.89 5.70
N GLY A 15 50.33 -18.76 5.85
CA GLY A 15 49.71 -17.44 5.90
C GLY A 15 49.14 -17.05 4.54
N PHE A 16 47.93 -16.45 4.53
CA PHE A 16 47.35 -15.85 3.33
C PHE A 16 48.31 -14.82 2.72
N THR A 17 48.47 -14.88 1.40
CA THR A 17 49.30 -13.90 0.70
C THR A 17 48.55 -12.57 0.59
N LEU A 18 49.28 -11.44 0.67
CA LEU A 18 48.68 -10.12 0.47
C LEU A 18 48.02 -9.98 -0.90
N ILE A 19 48.56 -10.68 -1.91
CA ILE A 19 48.01 -10.66 -3.27
C ILE A 19 46.65 -11.38 -3.35
N GLU A 20 46.45 -12.48 -2.61
CA GLU A 20 45.15 -13.14 -2.52
C GLU A 20 44.10 -12.19 -1.94
N LEU A 21 44.43 -11.49 -0.85
CA LEU A 21 43.51 -10.54 -0.25
C LEU A 21 43.20 -9.37 -1.19
N MET A 22 44.20 -8.87 -1.93
CA MET A 22 44.03 -7.79 -2.90
C MET A 22 43.09 -8.17 -4.05
N ILE A 23 43.20 -9.38 -4.59
CA ILE A 23 42.32 -9.85 -5.67
C ILE A 23 40.88 -10.02 -5.14
N VAL A 24 40.71 -10.52 -3.92
CA VAL A 24 39.38 -10.69 -3.31
C VAL A 24 38.66 -9.35 -3.17
N ILE A 25 39.32 -8.34 -2.59
CA ILE A 25 38.70 -7.00 -2.45
C ILE A 25 38.48 -6.33 -3.81
N ALA A 26 39.33 -6.58 -4.81
CA ALA A 26 39.14 -6.07 -6.16
C ALA A 26 37.88 -6.66 -6.81
N ILE A 27 37.67 -7.98 -6.71
CA ILE A 27 36.46 -8.64 -7.22
C ILE A 27 35.22 -8.18 -6.45
N LEU A 28 35.29 -8.09 -5.11
CA LEU A 28 34.19 -7.56 -4.29
C LEU A 28 33.84 -6.11 -4.67
N GLY A 29 34.83 -5.28 -4.98
CA GLY A 29 34.63 -3.92 -5.47
C GLY A 29 33.86 -3.87 -6.79
N ILE A 30 34.20 -4.72 -7.75
CA ILE A 30 33.50 -4.81 -9.05
C ILE A 30 32.04 -5.26 -8.83
N LEU A 31 31.82 -6.30 -8.01
CA LEU A 31 30.48 -6.80 -7.72
C LEU A 31 29.62 -5.75 -7.00
N ALA A 32 30.19 -5.05 -6.02
CA ALA A 32 29.51 -3.99 -5.29
C ALA A 32 29.11 -2.83 -6.21
N GLY A 33 29.97 -2.45 -7.17
CA GLY A 33 29.69 -1.37 -8.13
C GLY A 33 28.43 -1.62 -8.98
N ILE A 34 28.19 -2.88 -9.39
CA ILE A 34 26.99 -3.26 -10.15
C ILE A 34 25.78 -3.48 -9.22
N ALA A 35 26.02 -4.07 -8.04
CA ALA A 35 24.94 -4.45 -7.12
C ALA A 35 24.24 -3.25 -6.49
N ILE A 36 24.96 -2.20 -6.08
CA ILE A 36 24.41 -1.04 -5.37
C ILE A 36 23.31 -0.30 -6.18
N PRO A 37 23.53 0.13 -7.43
CA PRO A 37 22.48 0.83 -8.19
C PRO A 37 21.28 -0.07 -8.48
N LYS A 38 21.50 -1.36 -8.80
CA LYS A 38 20.43 -2.34 -9.02
C LYS A 38 19.57 -2.52 -7.76
N LEU A 39 20.21 -2.66 -6.60
CA LEU A 39 19.52 -2.81 -5.32
C LEU A 39 18.72 -1.56 -4.96
N SER A 40 19.27 -0.37 -5.22
CA SER A 40 18.55 0.91 -4.99
C SER A 40 17.26 0.98 -5.80
N GLY A 41 17.31 0.66 -7.10
CA GLY A 41 16.11 0.61 -7.95
C GLY A 41 15.09 -0.43 -7.50
N ALA A 42 15.54 -1.63 -7.10
CA ALA A 42 14.66 -2.67 -6.56
C ALA A 42 13.96 -2.23 -5.27
N LYS A 43 14.66 -1.53 -4.37
CA LYS A 43 14.08 -0.96 -3.14
C LYS A 43 12.99 0.07 -3.45
N THR A 44 13.21 0.96 -4.42
CA THR A 44 12.20 1.95 -4.84
C THR A 44 10.95 1.27 -5.40
N LYS A 45 11.11 0.27 -6.27
CA LYS A 45 9.97 -0.49 -6.81
C LYS A 45 9.20 -1.24 -5.72
N ALA A 46 9.90 -1.85 -4.77
CA ALA A 46 9.27 -2.51 -3.63
C ALA A 46 8.46 -1.52 -2.77
N LYS A 47 9.00 -0.33 -2.55
CA LYS A 47 8.32 0.77 -1.85
C LYS A 47 7.03 1.18 -2.58
N GLU A 48 7.09 1.39 -3.89
CA GLU A 48 5.91 1.74 -4.70
C GLU A 48 4.85 0.64 -4.72
N ALA A 49 5.26 -0.62 -4.74
CA ALA A 49 4.37 -1.78 -4.68
C ALA A 49 3.67 -1.89 -3.33
N LYS A 50 4.37 -1.59 -2.21
CA LYS A 50 3.75 -1.53 -0.88
C LYS A 50 2.64 -0.48 -0.84
N ILE A 51 2.88 0.73 -1.36
CA ILE A 51 1.86 1.79 -1.45
C ILE A 51 0.64 1.30 -2.25
N THR A 52 0.87 0.69 -3.42
CA THR A 52 -0.21 0.15 -4.26
C THR A 52 -1.05 -0.87 -3.49
N THR A 53 -0.40 -1.78 -2.77
CA THR A 53 -1.05 -2.85 -2.00
C THR A 53 -1.91 -2.25 -0.90
N VAL A 54 -1.33 -1.41 -0.05
CA VAL A 54 -2.02 -0.80 1.10
C VAL A 54 -3.22 0.04 0.64
N GLY A 55 -3.04 0.90 -0.38
CA GLY A 55 -4.16 1.69 -0.89
C GLY A 55 -5.24 0.85 -1.57
N GLY A 56 -4.89 -0.29 -2.17
CA GLY A 56 -5.85 -1.27 -2.68
C GLY A 56 -6.68 -1.90 -1.55
N THR A 57 -6.02 -2.34 -0.48
CA THR A 57 -6.69 -2.86 0.72
C THR A 57 -7.60 -1.82 1.34
N LEU A 58 -7.15 -0.56 1.42
CA LEU A 58 -7.98 0.54 1.91
C LEU A 58 -9.21 0.73 1.03
N ARG A 59 -9.10 0.72 -0.31
CA ARG A 59 -10.26 0.78 -1.20
C ARG A 59 -11.27 -0.33 -0.89
N THR A 60 -10.80 -1.57 -0.74
CA THR A 60 -11.68 -2.68 -0.34
C THR A 60 -12.34 -2.41 1.01
N ALA A 61 -11.61 -1.80 1.95
CA ALA A 61 -12.13 -1.41 3.25
C ALA A 61 -13.25 -0.39 3.19
N MET A 62 -13.08 0.64 2.36
CA MET A 62 -14.10 1.65 2.12
C MET A 62 -15.37 1.04 1.53
N GLU A 63 -15.23 0.12 0.57
CA GLU A 63 -16.37 -0.56 -0.05
C GLU A 63 -17.10 -1.48 0.95
N MET A 64 -16.36 -2.18 1.81
CA MET A 64 -16.98 -2.99 2.88
C MET A 64 -17.66 -2.13 3.94
N TYR A 65 -17.07 -0.99 4.29
CA TYR A 65 -17.69 -0.02 5.19
C TYR A 65 -19.00 0.50 4.59
N PHE A 66 -19.00 0.89 3.31
CA PHE A 66 -20.20 1.32 2.61
C PHE A 66 -21.28 0.23 2.60
N ALA A 67 -20.92 -1.02 2.36
CA ALA A 67 -21.87 -2.13 2.33
C ALA A 67 -22.55 -2.41 3.68
N GLN A 68 -21.97 -1.95 4.80
CA GLN A 68 -22.52 -2.15 6.14
C GLN A 68 -23.23 -0.92 6.69
N GLU A 69 -22.71 0.27 6.39
CA GLU A 69 -23.14 1.53 6.98
C GLU A 69 -23.90 2.44 5.99
N ASP A 70 -24.04 2.01 4.73
CA ASP A 70 -24.68 2.75 3.62
C ASP A 70 -24.09 4.14 3.33
N LYS A 71 -22.89 4.41 3.84
CA LYS A 71 -22.10 5.62 3.64
C LYS A 71 -20.62 5.32 3.81
N TYR A 72 -19.75 6.24 3.39
CA TYR A 72 -18.32 6.15 3.70
C TYR A 72 -18.01 6.80 5.07
N PRO A 73 -16.87 6.46 5.72
CA PRO A 73 -16.41 7.08 6.95
C PRO A 73 -16.40 8.61 6.88
N GLU A 74 -17.13 9.26 7.78
CA GLU A 74 -17.26 10.72 7.82
C GLU A 74 -16.19 11.33 8.73
N VAL A 75 -14.93 11.01 8.44
CA VAL A 75 -13.78 11.51 9.17
C VAL A 75 -13.01 12.53 8.35
N THR A 76 -12.28 13.42 9.03
CA THR A 76 -11.54 14.52 8.42
C THR A 76 -10.06 14.21 8.20
N ASN A 77 -9.55 13.13 8.80
CA ASN A 77 -8.15 12.70 8.67
C ASN A 77 -8.04 11.18 8.55
N TYR A 78 -6.95 10.72 7.94
CA TYR A 78 -6.68 9.29 7.81
C TYR A 78 -6.39 8.60 9.16
N THR A 79 -5.91 9.35 10.16
CA THR A 79 -5.62 8.81 11.50
C THR A 79 -6.88 8.38 12.24
N ASP A 80 -8.02 8.98 11.88
CA ASP A 80 -9.31 8.74 12.53
C ASP A 80 -10.07 7.59 11.84
N LEU A 81 -9.58 7.09 10.70
CA LEU A 81 -10.15 5.94 10.00
C LEU A 81 -10.06 4.64 10.81
N ASP A 82 -9.13 4.53 11.76
CA ASP A 82 -8.94 3.32 12.57
C ASP A 82 -10.22 2.93 13.32
N ILE A 83 -10.86 3.91 13.95
CA ILE A 83 -12.09 3.72 14.73
C ILE A 83 -13.23 3.27 13.82
N GLU A 84 -13.32 3.84 12.62
CA GLU A 84 -14.37 3.54 11.65
C GLU A 84 -14.18 2.18 10.98
N LEU A 85 -12.96 1.88 10.54
CA LEU A 85 -12.63 0.61 9.88
C LEU A 85 -12.62 -0.57 10.86
N THR A 86 -12.44 -0.33 12.16
CA THR A 86 -12.63 -1.35 13.19
C THR A 86 -14.07 -1.86 13.23
N LYS A 87 -15.08 -1.02 12.97
CA LYS A 87 -16.50 -1.42 12.97
C LYS A 87 -16.79 -2.50 11.94
N VAL A 88 -16.05 -2.50 10.83
CA VAL A 88 -16.17 -3.48 9.73
C VAL A 88 -15.08 -4.55 9.73
N GLY A 89 -14.33 -4.68 10.83
CA GLY A 89 -13.32 -5.73 11.00
C GLY A 89 -12.03 -5.54 10.20
N MET A 90 -11.67 -4.30 9.88
CA MET A 90 -10.51 -3.96 9.04
C MET A 90 -9.47 -3.05 9.72
N SER A 91 -9.30 -3.16 11.04
CA SER A 91 -8.33 -2.35 11.79
C SER A 91 -6.89 -2.49 11.28
N ASP A 92 -6.48 -3.70 10.85
CA ASP A 92 -5.14 -3.97 10.31
C ASP A 92 -4.78 -3.07 9.11
N THR A 93 -5.78 -2.64 8.33
CA THR A 93 -5.56 -1.77 7.17
C THR A 93 -5.04 -0.38 7.55
N VAL A 94 -5.41 0.10 8.73
CA VAL A 94 -4.97 1.40 9.21
C VAL A 94 -3.58 1.31 9.83
N GLU A 95 -3.24 0.17 10.44
CA GLU A 95 -1.87 -0.09 10.89
C GLU A 95 -0.90 -0.19 9.71
N ASP A 96 -1.27 -0.87 8.63
CA ASP A 96 -0.47 -0.90 7.40
C ASP A 96 -0.23 0.51 6.82
N LEU A 97 -1.24 1.40 6.91
CA LEU A 97 -1.12 2.81 6.52
C LEU A 97 -0.22 3.60 7.47
N LYS A 98 -0.37 3.42 8.79
CA LYS A 98 0.50 4.05 9.80
C LYS A 98 1.94 3.64 9.57
N GLU A 99 2.21 2.35 9.36
CA GLU A 99 3.56 1.83 9.08
C GLU A 99 4.17 2.47 7.81
N LEU A 100 3.33 2.72 6.79
CA LEU A 100 3.76 3.35 5.54
C LEU A 100 4.26 4.79 5.73
N ILE A 101 3.71 5.53 6.70
CA ILE A 101 3.91 6.98 6.87
C ILE A 101 4.84 7.29 8.06
N THR A 102 4.68 6.60 9.19
CA THR A 102 5.39 6.89 10.45
C THR A 102 6.24 5.71 10.95
N GLY A 103 6.28 4.59 10.23
CA GLY A 103 7.11 3.44 10.58
C GLY A 103 8.61 3.73 10.56
N THR A 104 9.43 2.79 11.03
CA THR A 104 10.89 2.94 11.17
C THR A 104 11.63 3.22 9.85
N ASN A 105 10.99 2.93 8.70
CA ASN A 105 11.50 3.26 7.37
C ASN A 105 10.33 3.74 6.50
N PRO A 106 9.87 4.99 6.68
CA PRO A 106 8.68 5.47 6.03
C PRO A 106 8.85 5.40 4.51
N VAL A 107 7.77 4.99 3.86
CA VAL A 107 7.69 4.77 2.42
C VAL A 107 6.89 5.89 1.78
N ALA A 108 5.83 6.33 2.45
CA ALA A 108 5.08 7.54 2.15
C ALA A 108 5.57 8.69 3.03
N THR A 109 5.45 9.91 2.51
CA THR A 109 5.71 11.16 3.22
C THR A 109 4.43 11.79 3.74
N GLN A 110 3.29 11.50 3.10
CA GLN A 110 1.98 12.02 3.49
C GLN A 110 0.88 11.07 3.05
N ALA A 111 -0.20 11.00 3.84
CA ALA A 111 -1.49 10.51 3.38
C ALA A 111 -2.60 11.48 3.80
N THR A 112 -3.62 11.62 2.97
CA THR A 112 -4.81 12.41 3.27
C THR A 112 -6.06 11.61 2.92
N TYR A 113 -7.12 11.85 3.68
CA TYR A 113 -8.44 11.28 3.44
C TYR A 113 -9.44 12.42 3.38
N SER A 114 -10.31 12.39 2.38
CA SER A 114 -11.41 13.33 2.23
C SER A 114 -12.67 12.57 1.84
N TYR A 115 -13.80 13.01 2.40
CA TYR A 115 -15.12 12.48 2.12
C TYR A 115 -16.08 13.62 1.83
N THR A 116 -17.02 13.35 0.91
CA THR A 116 -18.10 14.27 0.56
C THR A 116 -19.39 13.50 0.33
N ASN A 117 -20.49 14.00 0.89
CA ASN A 117 -21.85 13.65 0.47
C ASN A 117 -22.33 14.73 -0.51
N ASN A 118 -22.56 14.34 -1.76
CA ASN A 118 -23.18 15.20 -2.75
C ASN A 118 -24.70 15.10 -2.63
N THR A 119 -25.30 16.08 -1.95
CA THR A 119 -26.75 16.17 -1.69
C THR A 119 -27.59 16.48 -2.93
N THR A 120 -26.98 16.87 -4.06
CA THR A 120 -27.70 17.14 -5.31
C THR A 120 -28.02 15.86 -6.07
N ASN A 121 -27.10 14.89 -5.99
CA ASN A 121 -27.22 13.60 -6.69
C ASN A 121 -27.26 12.42 -5.72
N ASP A 122 -27.49 12.69 -4.43
CA ASP A 122 -27.41 11.74 -3.32
C ASP A 122 -26.29 10.72 -3.49
N THR A 123 -25.05 11.20 -3.64
CA THR A 123 -23.87 10.35 -3.92
C THR A 123 -22.82 10.56 -2.86
N TYR A 124 -22.37 9.47 -2.24
CA TYR A 124 -21.23 9.46 -1.33
C TYR A 124 -19.93 9.25 -2.13
N GLN A 125 -18.92 10.07 -1.84
CA GLN A 125 -17.61 10.00 -2.47
C GLN A 125 -16.50 10.05 -1.42
N TYR A 126 -15.43 9.30 -1.67
CA TYR A 126 -14.19 9.43 -0.91
C TYR A 126 -12.98 9.53 -1.84
N ILE A 127 -11.95 10.22 -1.35
CA ILE A 127 -10.63 10.29 -1.97
C ILE A 127 -9.60 10.00 -0.89
N PHE A 128 -8.69 9.07 -1.19
CA PHE A 128 -7.49 8.84 -0.43
C PHE A 128 -6.26 9.19 -1.27
N GLU A 129 -5.39 10.02 -0.72
CA GLU A 129 -4.12 10.40 -1.34
C GLU A 129 -2.99 9.76 -0.55
N ILE A 130 -2.04 9.13 -1.25
CA ILE A 130 -0.77 8.71 -0.65
C ILE A 130 0.36 9.31 -1.47
N THR A 131 1.17 10.16 -0.82
CA THR A 131 2.31 10.82 -1.44
C THR A 131 3.60 10.20 -0.91
N ALA A 132 4.46 9.77 -1.83
CA ALA A 132 5.81 9.29 -1.56
C ALA A 132 6.81 10.13 -2.34
N LYS A 133 7.61 10.93 -1.62
CA LYS A 133 8.53 11.92 -2.21
C LYS A 133 7.80 12.90 -3.12
N SER A 134 7.87 12.72 -4.44
CA SER A 134 7.26 13.60 -5.45
C SER A 134 6.18 12.88 -6.28
N THR A 135 5.81 11.66 -5.88
CA THR A 135 4.80 10.85 -6.58
C THR A 135 3.61 10.65 -5.67
N THR A 136 2.44 11.02 -6.17
CA THR A 136 1.17 10.92 -5.47
C THR A 136 0.27 9.88 -6.15
N LYS A 137 -0.32 9.00 -5.35
CA LYS A 137 -1.32 8.02 -5.81
C LYS A 137 -2.68 8.35 -5.19
N TYR A 138 -3.72 8.25 -6.01
CA TYR A 138 -5.09 8.52 -5.61
C TYR A 138 -5.93 7.24 -5.64
N TYR A 139 -6.76 7.05 -4.61
CA TYR A 139 -7.73 5.98 -4.51
C TYR A 139 -9.09 6.61 -4.26
N VAL A 140 -10.01 6.42 -5.19
CA VAL A 140 -11.31 7.09 -5.17
C VAL A 140 -12.44 6.08 -5.29
N GLY A 141 -13.57 6.39 -4.67
CA GLY A 141 -14.80 5.64 -4.86
C GLY A 141 -16.02 6.53 -4.70
N ASP A 142 -17.05 6.20 -5.45
CA ASP A 142 -18.35 6.86 -5.48
C ASP A 142 -19.47 5.82 -5.41
N LYS A 143 -20.53 6.13 -4.66
CA LYS A 143 -21.73 5.30 -4.55
C LYS A 143 -22.97 6.18 -4.45
N ALA A 144 -23.96 5.89 -5.29
CA ALA A 144 -25.28 6.51 -5.20
C ALA A 144 -26.07 5.93 -4.01
N VAL A 145 -26.79 6.78 -3.31
CA VAL A 145 -27.72 6.40 -2.23
C VAL A 145 -29.00 5.88 -2.84
N SER A 146 -29.45 4.70 -2.41
CA SER A 146 -30.79 4.23 -2.76
C SER A 146 -31.81 5.01 -1.92
N THR A 147 -32.29 6.14 -2.44
CA THR A 147 -33.44 6.82 -1.84
C THR A 147 -34.69 5.98 -2.06
N THR A 148 -35.15 5.29 -1.01
CA THR A 148 -36.51 4.70 -1.01
C THR A 148 -37.53 5.80 -0.78
N SER A 149 -37.91 6.52 -1.83
CA SER A 149 -39.08 7.42 -1.81
C SER A 149 -40.25 6.78 -2.54
N SER A 150 -40.83 5.72 -1.95
CA SER A 150 -42.18 5.27 -2.33
C SER A 150 -43.22 6.22 -1.72
N THR A 151 -43.55 7.29 -2.45
CA THR A 151 -44.83 7.99 -2.25
C THR A 151 -45.47 8.19 -3.61
N ALA A 152 -46.13 7.17 -4.13
CA ALA A 152 -47.12 7.33 -5.18
C ALA A 152 -48.33 6.45 -4.83
N SER A 153 -49.40 7.13 -4.46
CA SER A 153 -50.78 6.66 -4.42
C SER A 153 -51.12 5.82 -5.66
N ASN A 154 -51.93 4.78 -5.44
CA ASN A 154 -52.59 3.98 -6.46
C ASN A 154 -53.08 4.85 -7.65
N GLU A 155 -52.52 4.65 -8.84
CA GLU A 155 -53.19 4.90 -10.12
C GLU A 155 -52.69 3.90 -11.17
N GLU A 156 -53.59 3.61 -12.09
CA GLU A 156 -53.73 2.37 -12.87
C GLU A 156 -52.56 1.98 -13.78
N ALA A 157 -52.51 0.69 -14.10
CA ALA A 157 -51.74 0.13 -15.19
C ALA A 157 -52.10 0.80 -16.53
N GLY A 158 -51.34 1.83 -16.91
CA GLY A 158 -51.43 2.53 -18.18
C GLY A 158 -50.39 2.06 -19.19
N THR A 159 -50.86 1.50 -20.30
CA THR A 159 -50.11 0.97 -21.44
C THR A 159 -48.97 1.86 -21.96
N ILE A 160 -47.76 1.31 -22.15
CA ILE A 160 -46.67 1.94 -22.90
C ILE A 160 -47.01 1.91 -24.40
N LYS A 161 -47.22 3.07 -25.02
CA LYS A 161 -47.24 3.23 -26.47
C LYS A 161 -45.82 3.42 -26.99
N LEU A 162 -45.38 2.51 -27.86
CA LEU A 162 -44.18 2.66 -28.69
C LEU A 162 -44.52 3.60 -29.86
N SER A 163 -43.81 4.73 -30.00
CA SER A 163 -43.78 5.50 -31.25
C SER A 163 -42.38 5.43 -31.85
N GLY A 164 -42.30 4.85 -33.05
CA GLY A 164 -41.08 4.64 -33.80
C GLY A 164 -40.49 5.91 -34.42
N SER A 165 -39.24 5.74 -34.85
CA SER A 165 -38.48 6.69 -35.66
C SER A 165 -38.98 6.75 -37.09
N GLY A 166 -38.98 7.94 -37.67
CA GLY A 166 -39.06 8.14 -39.11
C GLY A 166 -39.24 9.62 -39.43
N GLU A 167 -38.14 10.33 -39.61
CA GLU A 167 -37.72 10.95 -40.88
C GLU A 167 -36.28 11.43 -40.78
#